data_AF-A0A7L5UKJ3-F1
#
_entry.id   AF-A0A7L5UKJ3-F1
#
_cell.length_a   1.000
_cell.length_b   1.000
_cell.length_c   1.000
_cell.angle_alpha   90.00
_cell.angle_beta   90.00
_cell.angle_gamma   90.00
#
_symmetry.space_group_name_H-M   'P 1'
#
loop_
_entity.id
_entity.type
_entity.pdbx_description
1 polymer ?
#
loop_
_entity_poly.entity_id
_entity_poly.type
_entity_poly.pdbx_seq_one_letter_code
_entity_poly.pdbx_strand_id
1 'polypeptide(L)'
;MHLLLMALPYHEVALHQAAKQIDDPLIVGFTLLVLFDIGSGIVKGLRSNHTATRTNSTKGTYGLAKNFILMIGVLAFYPYLISIGFDYVAQVMVLTFCYQYLVSIVENLNQMDIQVPWLSPIIDSLAKALNVAKAQDDYNPADFHKITGDYKGNKEEK
;
A
#
# COMPACT_ATOMS: atom_id res chain seq x y z
N MET A 1 8.17 4.20 34.55
CA MET A 1 7.04 4.47 33.63
C MET A 1 6.07 3.29 33.53
N HIS A 2 6.54 2.04 33.37
CA HIS A 2 5.70 0.82 33.33
C HIS A 2 4.81 0.60 34.58
N LEU A 3 5.27 1.02 35.76
CA LEU A 3 4.51 0.87 37.02
C LEU A 3 3.35 1.87 37.19
N LEU A 4 3.34 2.99 36.45
CA LEU A 4 2.36 4.07 36.62
C LEU A 4 1.10 3.85 35.76
N LEU A 5 1.19 3.01 34.73
CA LEU A 5 0.09 2.67 33.82
C LEU A 5 -0.86 1.61 34.39
N MET A 6 -0.44 0.83 35.39
CA MET A 6 -1.29 -0.21 35.99
C MET A 6 -2.43 0.34 36.87
N ALA A 7 -2.46 1.64 37.15
CA ALA A 7 -3.49 2.29 37.97
C ALA A 7 -4.53 3.08 37.15
N LEU A 8 -4.35 3.24 35.83
CA LEU A 8 -5.25 4.01 34.99
C LEU A 8 -6.35 3.14 34.37
N PRO A 9 -7.58 3.66 34.20
CA PRO A 9 -8.61 3.00 33.41
C PRO A 9 -8.13 2.70 31.99
N TYR A 10 -8.54 1.56 31.42
CA TYR A 10 -8.08 1.13 30.09
C TYR A 10 -8.34 2.16 28.98
N HIS A 11 -9.45 2.91 29.05
CA HIS A 11 -9.74 3.95 28.05
C HIS A 11 -8.70 5.07 28.03
N GLU A 12 -8.11 5.43 29.18
CA GLU A 12 -7.01 6.42 29.24
C GLU A 12 -5.74 5.85 28.60
N VAL A 13 -5.45 4.57 28.83
CA VAL A 13 -4.31 3.89 28.18
C VAL A 13 -4.52 3.85 26.66
N ALA A 14 -5.72 3.50 26.20
CA ALA A 14 -6.04 3.44 24.77
C ALA A 14 -5.95 4.82 24.11
N LEU A 15 -6.50 5.87 24.73
CA LEU A 15 -6.41 7.24 24.23
C LEU A 15 -4.95 7.74 24.20
N HIS A 16 -4.16 7.41 25.22
CA HIS A 16 -2.75 7.75 25.26
C HIS A 16 -1.99 7.11 24.09
N GLN A 17 -2.21 5.82 23.81
CA GLN A 17 -1.57 5.16 22.67
C GLN A 17 -2.07 5.72 21.32
N ALA A 18 -3.36 6.05 21.22
CA ALA A 18 -3.92 6.66 20.02
C ALA A 18 -3.33 8.03 19.72
N ALA A 19 -3.00 8.83 20.74
CA ALA A 19 -2.31 10.11 20.57
C ALA A 19 -0.82 9.89 20.23
N LYS A 20 -0.15 8.98 20.94
CA LYS A 20 1.28 8.69 20.76
C LYS A 20 1.62 8.20 19.35
N GLN A 21 0.69 7.53 18.66
CA GLN A 21 0.93 7.01 17.32
C GLN A 21 1.24 8.11 16.27
N ILE A 22 0.83 9.37 16.51
CA ILE A 22 1.09 10.50 15.60
C ILE A 22 2.60 10.77 15.48
N ASP A 23 3.34 10.50 16.56
CA ASP A 23 4.79 10.68 16.62
C ASP A 23 5.56 9.40 16.24
N ASP A 24 4.87 8.31 15.87
CA ASP A 24 5.49 7.04 15.51
C ASP A 24 5.94 7.07 14.04
N PRO A 25 7.26 6.94 13.76
CA PRO A 25 7.79 6.97 12.40
C PRO A 25 7.18 5.90 11.48
N LEU A 26 6.78 4.75 12.03
CA LEU A 26 6.17 3.67 11.26
C LEU A 26 4.77 4.08 10.76
N ILE A 27 3.98 4.73 11.61
CA ILE A 27 2.65 5.23 11.26
C ILE A 27 2.72 6.44 10.34
N VAL A 28 3.67 7.35 10.56
CA VAL A 28 3.92 8.47 9.65
C VAL A 28 4.32 7.95 8.26
N GLY A 29 5.27 7.01 8.19
CA GLY A 29 5.69 6.39 6.94
C GLY A 29 4.55 5.67 6.22
N PHE A 30 3.76 4.87 6.96
CA PHE A 30 2.56 4.24 6.44
C PHE A 30 1.58 5.26 5.84
N THR A 31 1.27 6.32 6.57
CA THR A 31 0.32 7.35 6.12
C THR A 31 0.80 8.03 4.83
N LEU A 32 2.11 8.33 4.74
CA LEU A 32 2.70 8.89 3.53
C LEU A 32 2.61 7.93 2.33
N LEU A 33 2.80 6.62 2.55
CA LEU A 33 2.62 5.61 1.50
C LEU A 33 1.18 5.58 0.99
N VAL A 34 0.18 5.61 1.88
CA VAL A 34 -1.24 5.66 1.48
C VAL A 34 -1.52 6.90 0.63
N LEU A 35 -1.03 8.08 1.06
CA LEU A 35 -1.22 9.32 0.32
C LEU A 35 -0.56 9.28 -1.06
N PHE A 36 0.66 8.73 -1.14
CA PHE A 36 1.36 8.57 -2.41
C PHE A 36 0.66 7.58 -3.33
N ASP A 37 0.13 6.48 -2.79
CA ASP A 37 -0.65 5.51 -3.56
C ASP A 37 -1.91 6.14 -4.16
N ILE A 38 -2.72 6.82 -3.34
CA ILE A 38 -3.90 7.57 -3.80
C ILE A 38 -3.51 8.58 -4.88
N GLY A 39 -2.47 9.37 -4.65
CA GLY A 39 -1.98 10.36 -5.60
C GLY A 39 -1.54 9.73 -6.93
N SER A 40 -0.75 8.65 -6.87
CA SER A 40 -0.26 7.92 -8.03
C SER A 40 -1.41 7.30 -8.85
N GLY A 41 -2.43 6.78 -8.18
CA GLY A 41 -3.64 6.25 -8.80
C GLY A 41 -4.47 7.32 -9.51
N ILE A 42 -4.61 8.51 -8.91
CA ILE A 42 -5.28 9.65 -9.53
C ILE A 42 -4.53 10.11 -10.78
N VAL A 43 -3.21 10.31 -10.69
CA VAL A 43 -2.38 10.73 -11.84
C VAL A 43 -2.47 9.73 -12.99
N LYS A 44 -2.38 8.43 -12.68
CA LYS A 44 -2.57 7.34 -13.64
C LYS A 44 -3.94 7.42 -14.33
N GLY A 45 -5.01 7.62 -13.57
CA GLY A 45 -6.37 7.77 -14.13
C GLY A 45 -6.51 8.99 -15.04
N LEU A 46 -5.93 10.13 -14.67
CA LEU A 46 -5.92 11.34 -15.51
C LEU A 46 -5.15 11.13 -16.82
N ARG A 47 -4.00 10.45 -16.78
CA ARG A 47 -3.21 10.14 -17.98
C ARG A 47 -3.91 9.13 -18.89
N SER A 48 -4.61 8.14 -18.30
CA SER A 48 -5.44 7.19 -19.05
C SER A 48 -6.62 7.86 -19.77
N ASN A 49 -7.22 8.90 -19.20
CA ASN A 49 -8.31 9.65 -19.84
C ASN A 49 -7.89 10.40 -21.13
N HIS A 50 -6.59 10.60 -21.36
CA HIS A 50 -6.05 11.13 -22.62
C HIS A 50 -5.78 10.05 -23.67
N THR A 51 -5.97 8.77 -23.33
CA THR A 51 -5.81 7.61 -24.23
C THR A 51 -7.17 6.92 -24.39
N ALA A 52 -7.39 6.15 -25.47
CA ALA A 52 -8.71 5.59 -25.83
C ALA A 52 -9.37 4.68 -24.76
N THR A 53 -8.64 4.27 -23.73
CA THR A 53 -9.12 3.50 -22.58
C THR A 53 -9.70 4.42 -21.50
N ARG A 54 -11.00 4.68 -21.59
CA ARG A 54 -11.72 5.46 -20.58
C ARG A 54 -11.62 4.79 -19.21
N THR A 55 -11.07 5.51 -18.24
CA THR A 55 -11.02 5.08 -16.85
C THR A 55 -12.45 4.86 -16.34
N ASN A 56 -12.79 3.63 -15.96
CA ASN A 56 -14.12 3.31 -15.44
C ASN A 56 -14.25 3.90 -14.02
N SER A 57 -15.07 4.94 -13.88
CA SER A 57 -15.28 5.68 -12.63
C SER A 57 -15.57 4.78 -11.42
N THR A 58 -16.30 3.66 -11.62
CA THR A 58 -16.62 2.69 -10.56
C THR A 58 -15.39 1.96 -10.02
N LYS A 59 -14.41 1.64 -10.88
CA LYS A 59 -13.15 1.02 -10.43
C LYS A 59 -12.29 2.02 -9.66
N GLY A 60 -12.27 3.29 -10.09
CA GLY A 60 -11.54 4.36 -9.42
C GLY A 60 -12.09 4.68 -8.03
N THR A 61 -13.42 4.80 -7.89
CA THR A 61 -14.06 5.06 -6.59
C THR A 61 -13.92 3.89 -5.63
N TYR A 62 -13.98 2.64 -6.11
CA TYR A 62 -13.74 1.45 -5.29
C TYR A 62 -12.30 1.41 -4.75
N GLY A 63 -11.30 1.68 -5.59
CA GLY A 63 -9.89 1.72 -5.16
C GLY A 63 -9.65 2.79 -4.09
N LEU A 64 -10.22 3.98 -4.27
CA LEU A 64 -10.16 5.05 -3.26
C LEU A 64 -10.82 4.61 -1.95
N ALA A 65 -12.03 4.04 -2.00
CA ALA A 65 -12.73 3.57 -0.80
C ALA A 65 -11.94 2.47 -0.06
N LYS A 66 -11.33 1.52 -0.79
CA LYS A 66 -10.46 0.49 -0.22
C LYS A 66 -9.32 1.13 0.57
N ASN A 67 -8.64 2.13 -0.01
CA ASN A 67 -7.53 2.82 0.66
C ASN A 67 -7.97 3.56 1.92
N PHE A 68 -9.11 4.24 1.90
CA PHE A 68 -9.65 4.89 3.10
C PHE A 68 -9.99 3.91 4.21
N ILE A 69 -10.66 2.79 3.89
CA ILE A 69 -11.04 1.76 4.87
C ILE A 69 -9.80 1.13 5.50
N LEU A 70 -8.80 0.77 4.70
CA LEU A 70 -7.55 0.18 5.20
C LEU A 70 -6.78 1.17 6.09
N MET A 71 -6.70 2.44 5.70
CA MET A 71 -6.05 3.47 6.51
C MET A 71 -6.73 3.65 7.87
N ILE A 72 -8.06 3.77 7.90
CA ILE A 72 -8.83 3.87 9.15
C ILE A 72 -8.62 2.62 10.00
N GLY A 73 -8.65 1.43 9.38
CA GLY A 73 -8.41 0.16 10.07
C GLY A 73 -7.04 0.13 10.75
N VAL A 74 -5.97 0.46 10.03
CA VAL A 74 -4.61 0.48 10.59
C VAL A 74 -4.48 1.47 11.75
N LEU A 75 -4.98 2.71 11.58
CA LEU A 75 -4.91 3.75 12.62
C LEU A 75 -5.77 3.44 13.86
N ALA A 76 -6.79 2.58 13.72
CA ALA A 76 -7.59 2.10 14.84
C ALA A 76 -6.96 0.89 15.54
N PHE A 77 -6.51 -0.11 14.77
CA PHE A 77 -5.98 -1.36 15.33
C PHE A 77 -4.56 -1.22 15.88
N TYR A 78 -3.71 -0.37 15.29
CA TYR A 78 -2.33 -0.20 15.75
C TYR A 78 -2.23 0.21 17.22
N PRO A 79 -2.77 1.37 17.65
CA PRO A 79 -2.66 1.79 19.05
C PRO A 79 -3.42 0.86 20.01
N TYR A 80 -4.49 0.21 19.53
CA TYR A 80 -5.22 -0.79 20.29
C TYR A 80 -4.33 -1.99 20.61
N LEU A 81 -3.66 -2.57 19.60
CA LEU A 81 -2.76 -3.71 19.79
C LEU A 81 -1.58 -3.35 20.71
N ILE A 82 -1.01 -2.14 20.58
CA ILE A 82 0.01 -1.65 21.52
C ILE A 82 -0.55 -1.59 22.96
N SER A 83 -1.78 -1.09 23.14
CA SER A 83 -2.37 -0.93 24.48
C SER A 83 -2.59 -2.24 25.23
N ILE A 84 -2.72 -3.37 24.52
CA ILE A 84 -2.85 -4.71 25.11
C ILE A 84 -1.53 -5.51 25.11
N GLY A 85 -0.40 -4.89 24.71
CA GLY A 85 0.94 -5.48 24.74
C GLY A 85 1.31 -6.34 23.54
N PHE A 86 0.61 -6.18 22.40
CA PHE A 86 0.83 -6.93 21.17
C PHE A 86 1.71 -6.15 20.17
N ASP A 87 2.75 -5.49 20.68
CA ASP A 87 3.58 -4.54 19.93
C ASP A 87 4.16 -5.12 18.64
N TYR A 88 4.72 -6.33 18.72
CA TYR A 88 5.29 -7.01 17.56
C TYR A 88 4.23 -7.29 16.48
N VAL A 89 3.04 -7.73 16.89
CA VAL A 89 1.93 -8.01 15.96
C VAL A 89 1.46 -6.73 15.29
N ALA A 90 1.34 -5.64 16.06
CA ALA A 90 0.98 -4.32 15.54
C ALA A 90 1.99 -3.85 14.48
N GLN A 91 3.29 -3.95 14.76
CA GLN A 91 4.35 -3.56 13.82
C GLN A 91 4.33 -4.39 12.54
N VAL A 92 4.23 -5.72 12.66
CA VAL A 92 4.16 -6.63 11.49
C VAL A 92 2.92 -6.34 10.64
N MET A 93 1.79 -6.06 11.27
CA MET A 93 0.56 -5.66 10.57
C MET A 93 0.80 -4.39 9.73
N VAL A 94 1.34 -3.32 10.34
CA VAL A 94 1.59 -2.07 9.61
C VAL A 94 2.61 -2.28 8.48
N LEU A 95 3.71 -3.01 8.73
CA LEU A 95 4.70 -3.32 7.72
C LEU A 95 4.12 -4.10 6.53
N THR A 96 3.18 -5.01 6.80
CA THR A 96 2.47 -5.78 5.76
C THR A 96 1.61 -4.87 4.88
N PHE A 97 0.95 -3.88 5.47
CA PHE A 97 0.21 -2.88 4.69
C PHE A 97 1.15 -1.91 3.97
N CYS A 98 2.25 -1.48 4.59
CA CYS A 98 3.29 -0.68 3.91
C CYS A 98 3.81 -1.40 2.65
N TYR A 99 4.07 -2.70 2.74
CA TYR A 99 4.47 -3.51 1.58
C TYR A 99 3.41 -3.51 0.48
N GLN A 100 2.13 -3.72 0.82
CA GLN A 100 1.03 -3.66 -0.16
C GLN A 100 0.95 -2.31 -0.85
N TYR A 101 1.09 -1.21 -0.10
CA TYR A 101 1.09 0.14 -0.69
C TYR A 101 2.31 0.39 -1.57
N LEU A 102 3.50 -0.08 -1.19
CA LEU A 102 4.70 0.01 -2.03
C LEU A 102 4.50 -0.72 -3.37
N VAL A 103 3.94 -1.94 -3.33
CA VAL A 103 3.60 -2.70 -4.54
C VAL A 103 2.63 -1.91 -5.43
N SER A 104 1.54 -1.39 -4.86
CA SER A 104 0.51 -0.66 -5.62
C SER A 104 1.02 0.63 -6.24
N ILE A 105 1.86 1.37 -5.52
CA ILE A 105 2.55 2.56 -6.03
C ILE A 105 3.40 2.22 -7.24
N VAL A 106 4.25 1.18 -7.13
CA VAL A 106 5.16 0.81 -8.20
C VAL A 106 4.38 0.29 -9.41
N GLU A 107 3.28 -0.42 -9.20
CA GLU A 107 2.36 -0.79 -10.28
C GLU A 107 1.78 0.44 -10.99
N ASN A 108 1.29 1.43 -10.24
CA ASN A 108 0.75 2.66 -10.81
C ASN A 108 1.82 3.41 -11.63
N LEU A 109 3.06 3.49 -11.12
CA LEU A 109 4.22 4.09 -11.81
C LEU A 109 4.60 3.33 -13.08
N ASN A 110 4.63 2.01 -13.05
CA ASN A 110 4.98 1.19 -14.21
C ASN A 110 3.94 1.34 -15.33
N GLN A 111 2.64 1.31 -14.99
CA GLN A 111 1.56 1.46 -15.97
C GLN A 111 1.45 2.88 -16.54
N MET A 112 2.06 3.89 -15.90
CA MET A 112 2.13 5.24 -16.43
C MET A 112 3.11 5.39 -17.59
N ASP A 113 3.93 4.39 -17.92
CA ASP A 113 4.98 4.46 -18.95
C ASP A 113 5.78 5.78 -18.85
N ILE A 114 6.48 5.93 -17.73
CA ILE A 114 7.24 7.15 -17.43
C ILE A 114 8.55 7.12 -18.23
N GLN A 115 8.58 7.79 -19.38
CA GLN A 115 9.73 7.92 -20.27
C GLN A 115 10.78 8.93 -19.74
N VAL A 116 11.09 8.88 -18.45
CA VAL A 116 12.09 9.73 -17.81
C VAL A 116 13.36 8.90 -17.61
N PRO A 117 14.47 9.20 -18.31
CA PRO A 117 15.65 8.33 -18.39
C PRO A 117 16.30 7.98 -17.04
N TRP A 118 16.21 8.86 -16.05
CA TRP A 118 16.78 8.62 -14.72
C TRP A 118 15.81 7.90 -13.77
N LEU A 119 14.50 7.93 -14.04
CA LEU A 119 13.46 7.43 -13.14
C LEU A 119 12.96 6.04 -13.55
N SER A 120 12.86 5.76 -14.86
CA SER A 120 12.47 4.44 -15.37
C SER A 120 13.33 3.30 -14.80
N PRO A 121 14.67 3.38 -14.76
CA PRO A 121 15.51 2.32 -14.18
C PRO A 121 15.25 2.08 -12.68
N ILE A 122 14.85 3.11 -11.95
CA ILE A 122 14.53 3.03 -10.52
C ILE A 122 13.21 2.28 -10.35
N ILE A 123 12.19 2.65 -11.13
CA ILE A 123 10.88 2.00 -11.11
C ILE A 123 11.02 0.51 -11.46
N ASP A 124 11.78 0.18 -12.50
CA ASP A 124 12.01 -1.22 -12.92
C ASP A 124 12.73 -2.03 -11.83
N SER A 125 13.74 -1.43 -11.19
CA SER A 125 14.46 -2.07 -10.09
C SER A 125 13.56 -2.33 -8.89
N LEU A 126 12.70 -1.37 -8.53
CA LEU A 126 11.72 -1.52 -7.46
C LEU A 126 10.65 -2.56 -7.81
N ALA A 127 10.16 -2.58 -9.05
CA ALA A 127 9.17 -3.55 -9.51
C ALA A 127 9.70 -4.99 -9.38
N LYS A 128 10.98 -5.19 -9.73
CA LYS A 128 11.68 -6.47 -9.56
C LYS A 128 11.89 -6.82 -8.08
N ALA A 129 12.38 -5.87 -7.28
CA ALA A 129 12.66 -6.09 -5.86
C ALA A 129 11.39 -6.45 -5.06
N LEU A 130 10.27 -5.79 -5.38
CA LEU A 130 8.98 -6.02 -4.74
C LEU A 130 8.19 -7.17 -5.35
N ASN A 131 8.73 -7.87 -6.35
CA ASN A 131 8.03 -8.93 -7.09
C ASN A 131 6.60 -8.52 -7.50
N VAL A 132 6.43 -7.28 -8.02
CA VAL A 132 5.10 -6.67 -8.22
C VAL A 132 4.15 -7.60 -8.97
N ALA A 133 4.61 -8.25 -10.04
CA ALA A 133 3.81 -9.21 -10.81
C ALA A 133 3.24 -10.38 -9.98
N LYS A 134 4.00 -10.89 -8.99
CA LYS A 134 3.54 -11.99 -8.11
C LYS A 134 2.66 -11.52 -6.96
N ALA A 135 2.74 -10.23 -6.64
CA ALA A 135 2.01 -9.62 -5.55
C ALA A 135 0.61 -9.13 -5.97
N GLN A 136 0.27 -9.23 -7.27
CA GLN A 136 -1.05 -8.85 -7.78
C GLN A 136 -2.09 -9.92 -7.42
N ASP A 137 -3.31 -9.47 -7.09
CA ASP A 137 -4.43 -10.36 -6.75
C ASP A 137 -4.86 -11.25 -7.95
N ASP A 138 -4.52 -10.87 -9.18
CA ASP A 138 -4.77 -11.60 -10.44
C ASP A 138 -3.56 -12.40 -10.94
N TYR A 139 -2.50 -12.54 -10.14
CA TYR A 139 -1.34 -13.35 -10.51
C TYR A 139 -1.73 -14.83 -10.68
N ASN A 140 -1.64 -15.31 -11.91
CA ASN A 140 -1.76 -16.72 -12.24
C ASN A 140 -0.38 -17.29 -12.63
N PRO A 141 0.17 -18.25 -11.85
CA PRO A 141 1.47 -18.85 -12.15
C PRO A 141 1.56 -19.52 -13.54
N ALA A 142 0.40 -19.87 -14.14
CA ALA A 142 0.34 -20.44 -15.48
C ALA A 142 0.68 -19.43 -16.59
N ASP A 143 0.51 -18.14 -16.32
CA ASP A 143 0.73 -17.05 -17.28
C ASP A 143 2.18 -16.57 -17.30
N PHE A 144 3.10 -17.27 -16.61
CA PHE A 144 4.52 -16.94 -16.57
C PHE A 144 5.39 -18.15 -16.89
N HIS A 145 6.52 -17.93 -17.55
CA HIS A 145 7.47 -18.97 -17.89
C HIS A 145 8.10 -19.52 -16.60
N LYS A 146 7.94 -20.83 -16.34
CA LYS A 146 8.40 -21.47 -15.08
C LYS A 146 9.89 -21.35 -14.80
N ILE A 147 10.71 -21.09 -15.83
CA ILE A 147 12.17 -21.05 -15.74
C ILE A 147 12.68 -19.61 -15.76
N THR A 148 12.13 -18.75 -16.62
CA THR A 148 12.62 -17.36 -16.78
C THR A 148 11.79 -16.34 -16.02
N GLY A 149 10.56 -16.67 -15.62
CA GLY A 149 9.65 -15.75 -14.95
C GLY A 149 8.97 -14.75 -15.88
N ASP A 150 9.21 -14.84 -17.19
CA ASP A 150 8.65 -13.92 -18.18
C ASP A 150 7.15 -14.14 -18.36
N TYR A 151 6.38 -13.06 -18.48
CA TYR A 151 4.95 -13.14 -18.77
C TYR A 151 4.71 -13.79 -20.14
N LYS A 152 3.80 -14.75 -20.17
CA LYS A 152 3.43 -15.62 -21.30
C LYS A 152 2.10 -15.23 -21.93
N GLY A 153 1.34 -14.31 -21.31
CA GLY A 153 -0.03 -14.02 -21.71
C GLY A 153 -0.13 -13.45 -23.13
N ASN A 154 -1.12 -13.96 -23.87
CA ASN A 154 -1.50 -13.46 -25.18
C ASN A 154 -1.77 -11.95 -25.09
N LYS A 155 -1.21 -11.18 -26.02
CA LYS A 155 -1.72 -9.85 -26.33
C LYS A 155 -3.16 -10.05 -26.82
N GLU A 156 -4.16 -9.95 -25.94
CA GLU A 156 -5.50 -9.68 -26.42
C GLU A 156 -5.48 -8.26 -26.97
N GLU A 157 -5.31 -8.17 -28.30
CA GLU A 157 -5.64 -7.00 -29.08
C GLU A 157 -7.10 -6.61 -28.80
N LYS A 158 -7.31 -5.51 -28.07
CA LYS A 158 -8.52 -4.68 -28.17
C LYS A 158 -8.17 -3.22 -28.01
#